data_AF-A0A2W7ABR4-F1
#
_entry.id   AF-A0A2W7ABR4-F1
#
_cell.length_a   1.000
_cell.length_b   1.000
_cell.length_c   1.000
_cell.angle_alpha   90.00
_cell.angle_beta   90.00
_cell.angle_gamma   90.00
#
_symmetry.space_group_name_H-M   'P 1'
#
loop_
_entity.id
_entity.type
_entity.pdbx_description
1 polymer ?
#
loop_
_entity_poly.entity_id
_entity_poly.type
_entity_poly.pdbx_seq_one_letter_code
_entity_poly.pdbx_strand_id
1 'polypeptide(L)'
;MLTDRPDDSAIAELYDAIGNLVMRFPILHCEECARALKQWLKQRGIPGKLWRLSTRYDNEDFILSDRLEQQGCSETITENGVHYGVEVFGKIFDNLSREGLLPNDWENDFTSLSNEFDVEVIEEF
;
A
#
# COMPACT_ATOMS: atom_id res chain seq x y z
N MET A 1 -15.40 17.08 22.90
CA MET A 1 -14.03 16.85 22.40
C MET A 1 -14.16 16.78 20.88
N LEU A 2 -13.93 17.89 20.19
CA LEU A 2 -13.93 17.90 18.72
C LEU A 2 -12.63 17.23 18.31
N THR A 3 -12.72 16.03 17.74
CA THR A 3 -11.61 15.45 16.99
C THR A 3 -11.46 16.32 15.74
N ASP A 4 -10.47 17.21 15.71
CA ASP A 4 -10.11 17.98 14.52
C ASP A 4 -9.55 17.01 13.47
N ARG A 5 -10.47 16.35 12.76
CA ARG A 5 -10.13 15.71 11.49
C ARG A 5 -9.62 16.82 10.58
N PRO A 6 -8.44 16.67 9.96
CA PRO A 6 -7.94 17.65 9.00
C PRO A 6 -9.00 17.92 7.93
N ASP A 7 -9.11 19.15 7.45
CA ASP A 7 -10.01 19.46 6.35
C ASP A 7 -9.59 18.75 5.06
N ASP A 8 -10.52 18.67 4.11
CA ASP A 8 -10.31 17.90 2.87
C ASP A 8 -9.13 18.42 2.04
N SER A 9 -8.79 19.72 2.16
CA SER A 9 -7.64 20.31 1.46
C SER A 9 -6.32 19.83 2.06
N ALA A 10 -6.21 19.81 3.39
CA ALA A 10 -5.04 19.29 4.08
C ALA A 10 -4.84 17.79 3.83
N ILE A 11 -5.93 17.01 3.74
CA ILE A 11 -5.88 15.59 3.37
C ILE A 11 -5.38 15.42 1.93
N ALA A 12 -5.86 16.24 0.99
CA ALA A 12 -5.42 16.17 -0.41
C ALA A 12 -3.91 16.48 -0.55
N GLU A 13 -3.42 17.53 0.12
CA GLU A 13 -1.99 17.86 0.14
C GLU A 13 -1.14 16.74 0.76
N LEU A 14 -1.65 16.11 1.82
CA LEU A 14 -1.01 14.96 2.44
C LEU A 14 -0.93 13.77 1.48
N TYR A 15 -2.01 13.45 0.76
CA TYR A 15 -2.00 12.39 -0.25
C TYR A 15 -0.99 12.65 -1.35
N ASP A 16 -0.88 13.89 -1.83
CA ASP A 16 0.14 14.25 -2.80
C ASP A 16 1.56 14.07 -2.26
N ALA A 17 1.81 14.45 -1.00
CA ALA A 17 3.10 14.25 -0.35
C ALA A 17 3.45 12.77 -0.17
N ILE A 18 2.47 11.93 0.21
CA ILE A 18 2.62 10.48 0.33
C ILE A 18 2.90 9.87 -1.04
N GLY A 19 2.10 10.20 -2.06
CA GLY A 19 2.30 9.76 -3.43
C GLY A 19 3.71 10.06 -3.97
N ASN A 20 4.21 11.27 -3.72
CA ASN A 20 5.58 11.67 -4.06
C ASN A 20 6.67 10.88 -3.31
N LEU A 21 6.36 10.33 -2.13
CA LEU A 21 7.27 9.52 -1.33
C LEU A 21 7.29 8.08 -1.83
N VAL A 22 6.13 7.47 -2.02
CA VAL A 22 6.01 6.04 -2.38
C VAL A 22 6.51 5.75 -3.80
N MET A 23 6.35 6.69 -4.73
CA MET A 23 6.87 6.56 -6.10
C MET A 23 8.41 6.59 -6.22
N ARG A 24 9.13 6.78 -5.11
CA ARG A 24 10.60 6.70 -5.07
C ARG A 24 11.11 5.26 -4.95
N PHE A 25 10.23 4.32 -4.63
CA PHE A 25 10.55 2.93 -4.43
C PHE A 25 10.16 2.16 -5.70
N PRO A 26 11.08 1.43 -6.35
CA PRO A 26 10.75 0.65 -7.52
C PRO A 26 9.94 -0.60 -7.13
N ILE A 27 9.50 -1.35 -8.14
CA ILE A 27 8.89 -2.68 -7.98
C ILE A 27 9.83 -3.56 -7.12
N LEU A 28 9.25 -4.49 -6.35
CA LEU A 28 9.93 -5.37 -5.37
C LEU A 28 10.39 -4.69 -4.06
N HIS A 29 10.18 -3.38 -3.88
CA HIS A 29 10.57 -2.65 -2.66
C HIS A 29 9.37 -2.18 -1.80
N CYS A 30 8.30 -2.98 -1.75
CA CYS A 30 7.09 -2.62 -1.00
C CYS A 30 7.35 -2.52 0.51
N GLU A 31 8.20 -3.38 1.07
CA GLU A 31 8.53 -3.38 2.50
C GLU A 31 9.30 -2.11 2.88
N GLU A 32 10.32 -1.72 2.11
CA GLU A 32 11.08 -0.49 2.37
C GLU A 32 10.20 0.75 2.19
N CYS A 33 9.33 0.74 1.19
CA CYS A 33 8.33 1.78 0.98
C CYS A 33 7.41 1.94 2.21
N ALA A 34 6.80 0.84 2.66
CA ALA A 34 5.88 0.85 3.79
C ALA A 34 6.59 1.29 5.08
N ARG A 35 7.81 0.82 5.33
CA ARG A 35 8.62 1.24 6.48
C ARG A 35 8.95 2.73 6.44
N ALA A 36 9.37 3.24 5.28
CA ALA A 36 9.72 4.65 5.12
C ALA A 36 8.49 5.56 5.29
N LEU A 37 7.36 5.20 4.69
CA LEU A 37 6.11 5.94 4.82
C LEU A 37 5.61 5.93 6.26
N LYS A 38 5.56 4.77 6.91
CA LYS A 38 5.21 4.63 8.34
C LYS A 38 6.09 5.54 9.20
N GLN A 39 7.41 5.51 9.04
CA GLN A 39 8.30 6.37 9.80
C GLN A 39 8.03 7.86 9.55
N TRP A 40 7.80 8.23 8.28
CA TRP A 40 7.51 9.60 7.87
C TRP A 40 6.21 10.14 8.49
N LEU A 41 5.16 9.30 8.58
CA LEU A 41 3.87 9.60 9.21
C LEU A 41 4.02 9.72 10.74
N LYS A 42 4.68 8.76 11.39
CA LYS A 42 4.89 8.78 12.85
C LYS A 42 5.66 10.03 13.31
N GLN A 43 6.67 10.46 12.56
CA GLN A 43 7.41 11.70 12.84
C GLN A 43 6.54 12.96 12.79
N ARG A 44 5.40 12.91 12.08
CA ARG A 44 4.44 14.01 11.93
C ARG A 44 3.21 13.85 12.82
N GLY A 45 3.15 12.80 13.63
CA GLY A 45 1.98 12.49 14.46
C GLY A 45 0.73 12.17 13.64
N ILE A 46 0.90 11.68 12.41
CA ILE A 46 -0.21 11.29 11.54
C ILE A 46 -0.51 9.81 11.77
N PRO A 47 -1.74 9.46 12.19
CA PRO A 47 -2.09 8.07 12.42
C PRO A 47 -2.22 7.30 11.11
N GLY A 48 -1.97 6.00 11.16
CA GLY A 48 -2.11 5.12 10.01
C GLY A 48 -2.15 3.64 10.37
N LYS A 49 -2.38 2.80 9.36
CA LYS A 49 -2.38 1.34 9.51
C LYS A 49 -1.42 0.70 8.50
N LEU A 50 -0.61 -0.24 8.96
CA LEU A 50 0.23 -1.07 8.11
C LEU A 50 -0.56 -2.32 7.72
N TRP A 51 -0.78 -2.49 6.43
CA TRP A 51 -1.44 -3.64 5.83
C TRP A 51 -0.40 -4.60 5.27
N ARG A 52 -0.66 -5.90 5.43
CA ARG A 52 0.08 -6.98 4.81
C ARG A 52 -0.90 -7.83 4.01
N LEU A 53 -0.53 -8.11 2.77
CA LEU A 53 -1.16 -9.10 1.93
C LEU A 53 -0.13 -10.19 1.64
N SER A 54 -0.51 -11.44 1.82
CA SER A 54 0.32 -12.56 1.42
C SER A 54 -0.46 -13.61 0.66
N THR A 55 0.20 -14.27 -0.27
CA THR A 55 -0.33 -15.48 -0.89
C THR A 55 -0.66 -16.52 0.18
N ARG A 56 -1.71 -17.31 -0.07
CA ARG A 56 -2.22 -18.28 0.89
C ARG A 56 -1.29 -19.48 1.10
N TYR A 57 -0.47 -19.79 0.09
CA TYR A 57 0.38 -20.97 0.05
C TYR A 57 1.85 -20.60 -0.02
N ASP A 58 2.68 -21.23 0.81
CA ASP A 58 4.13 -20.95 0.97
C ASP A 58 4.96 -21.16 -0.32
N ASN A 59 4.38 -21.74 -1.37
CA ASN A 59 5.01 -21.98 -2.67
C ASN A 59 4.55 -21.01 -3.76
N GLU A 60 3.87 -19.92 -3.40
CA GLU A 60 3.40 -18.89 -4.31
C GLU A 60 4.10 -17.56 -4.03
N ASP A 61 5.27 -17.37 -4.64
CA ASP A 61 6.14 -16.21 -4.39
C ASP A 61 5.78 -14.97 -5.22
N PHE A 62 5.08 -15.17 -6.34
CA PHE A 62 4.84 -14.14 -7.35
C PHE A 62 3.42 -13.60 -7.27
N ILE A 63 3.33 -12.27 -7.18
CA ILE A 63 2.09 -11.51 -7.25
C ILE A 63 2.17 -10.59 -8.47
N LEU A 64 1.06 -10.43 -9.18
CA LEU A 64 0.85 -9.44 -10.23
C LEU A 64 -0.14 -8.39 -9.73
N SER A 65 -0.10 -7.22 -10.35
CA SER A 65 -0.97 -6.08 -10.04
C SER A 65 -1.78 -5.70 -11.28
N ASP A 66 -3.09 -5.86 -11.20
CA ASP A 66 -4.03 -5.62 -12.30
C ASP A 66 -3.93 -4.17 -12.81
N ARG A 67 -3.75 -3.19 -11.92
CA ARG A 67 -3.52 -1.79 -12.33
C ARG A 67 -2.21 -1.60 -13.11
N LEU A 68 -1.14 -2.32 -12.79
CA LEU A 68 0.10 -2.24 -13.55
C LEU A 68 -0.05 -2.94 -14.91
N GLU A 69 -0.77 -4.05 -14.97
CA GLU A 69 -1.05 -4.75 -16.23
C GLU A 69 -1.85 -3.85 -17.19
N GLN A 70 -2.83 -3.12 -16.67
CA GLN A 70 -3.59 -2.12 -17.46
C GLN A 70 -2.71 -0.98 -17.99
N GLN A 71 -1.56 -0.72 -17.35
CA GLN A 71 -0.55 0.24 -17.79
C GLN A 71 0.52 -0.38 -18.69
N GLY A 72 0.39 -1.66 -19.03
CA GLY A 72 1.32 -2.40 -19.90
C GLY A 72 2.53 -2.99 -19.17
N CYS A 73 2.47 -3.12 -17.85
CA CYS A 73 3.51 -3.74 -17.02
C CYS A 73 3.01 -5.06 -16.41
N SER A 74 3.49 -6.19 -16.94
CA SER A 74 3.19 -7.53 -16.42
C SER A 74 4.37 -8.13 -15.64
N GLU A 75 5.21 -7.27 -15.06
CA GLU A 75 6.26 -7.71 -14.12
C GLU A 75 5.65 -8.10 -12.77
N THR A 76 6.26 -9.08 -12.11
CA THR A 76 5.85 -9.46 -10.75
C THR A 76 6.24 -8.38 -9.74
N ILE A 77 5.38 -8.15 -8.76
CA ILE A 77 5.57 -7.15 -7.71
C ILE A 77 6.19 -7.72 -6.43
N THR A 78 6.33 -9.05 -6.33
CA THR A 78 6.94 -9.77 -5.21
C THR A 78 7.75 -10.97 -5.69
N GLU A 79 8.74 -11.38 -4.90
CA GLU A 79 9.48 -12.65 -5.09
C GLU A 79 9.42 -13.55 -3.84
N ASN A 80 8.50 -13.26 -2.93
CA ASN A 80 8.34 -13.92 -1.64
C ASN A 80 6.87 -14.07 -1.21
N GLY A 81 5.94 -13.73 -2.10
CA GLY A 81 4.50 -13.82 -1.88
C GLY A 81 3.93 -12.77 -0.92
N VAL A 82 4.66 -11.69 -0.59
CA VAL A 82 4.22 -10.69 0.40
C VAL A 82 4.28 -9.27 -0.15
N HIS A 83 3.16 -8.55 -0.04
CA HIS A 83 3.06 -7.14 -0.40
C HIS A 83 2.55 -6.29 0.77
N TYR A 84 3.00 -5.04 0.84
CA TYR A 84 2.69 -4.12 1.94
C TYR A 84 2.07 -2.82 1.44
N GLY A 85 1.13 -2.30 2.21
CA GLY A 85 0.51 -0.99 1.99
C GLY A 85 0.33 -0.24 3.31
N VAL A 86 0.25 1.09 3.25
CA VAL A 86 -0.03 1.92 4.43
C VAL A 86 -1.32 2.70 4.21
N GLU A 87 -2.30 2.47 5.08
CA GLU A 87 -3.57 3.20 5.09
C GLU A 87 -3.44 4.52 5.84
N VAL A 88 -3.82 5.62 5.20
CA VAL A 88 -3.93 6.95 5.78
C VAL A 88 -5.25 7.56 5.35
N PHE A 89 -6.08 7.98 6.30
CA PHE A 89 -7.39 8.60 6.07
C PHE A 89 -8.31 7.87 5.06
N GLY A 90 -8.24 6.53 5.03
CA GLY A 90 -9.09 5.68 4.19
C GLY A 90 -8.54 5.36 2.81
N LYS A 91 -7.28 5.72 2.51
CA LYS A 91 -6.55 5.27 1.32
C LYS A 91 -5.30 4.49 1.68
N ILE A 92 -5.07 3.37 1.00
CA ILE A 92 -3.85 2.57 1.07
C ILE A 92 -2.87 3.07 0.01
N PHE A 93 -1.66 3.39 0.44
CA PHE A 93 -0.53 3.76 -0.42
C PHE A 93 0.54 2.68 -0.39
N ASP A 94 1.06 2.35 -1.57
CA ASP A 94 2.18 1.45 -1.77
C ASP A 94 3.07 1.98 -2.92
N ASN A 95 4.11 1.22 -3.27
CA ASN A 95 5.08 1.62 -4.29
C ASN A 95 4.60 1.47 -5.74
N LEU A 96 3.33 1.14 -6.02
CA LEU A 96 2.85 0.94 -7.40
C LEU A 96 1.95 2.07 -7.91
N SER A 97 1.46 2.97 -7.04
CA SER A 97 0.66 4.13 -7.49
C SER A 97 0.86 5.36 -6.61
N ARG A 98 0.68 6.53 -7.22
CA ARG A 98 0.80 7.82 -6.53
C ARG A 98 -0.47 8.16 -5.75
N GLU A 99 -1.63 7.78 -6.27
CA GLU A 99 -2.93 8.27 -5.86
C GLU A 99 -3.49 7.56 -4.62
N GLY A 100 -2.96 6.37 -4.32
CA GLY A 100 -3.49 5.44 -3.34
C GLY A 100 -4.85 4.86 -3.76
N LEU A 101 -5.19 3.71 -3.20
CA LEU A 101 -6.45 3.00 -3.46
C LEU A 101 -7.33 2.96 -2.22
N LEU A 102 -8.64 2.78 -2.40
CA LEU A 102 -9.49 2.39 -1.27
C LEU A 102 -9.10 0.96 -0.83
N PRO A 103 -9.33 0.57 0.44
CA PRO A 103 -8.96 -0.76 0.93
C PRO A 103 -9.47 -1.90 0.06
N ASN A 104 -10.76 -1.89 -0.31
CA ASN A 104 -11.34 -2.90 -1.17
C ASN A 104 -10.72 -2.90 -2.58
N ASP A 105 -10.38 -1.74 -3.13
CA ASP A 105 -9.77 -1.66 -4.46
C ASP A 105 -8.32 -2.17 -4.42
N TRP A 106 -7.62 -1.93 -3.31
CA TRP A 106 -6.27 -2.45 -3.08
C TRP A 106 -6.29 -3.97 -2.94
N GLU A 107 -7.19 -4.53 -2.12
CA GLU A 107 -7.34 -5.98 -1.95
C GLU A 107 -7.66 -6.71 -3.25
N ASN A 108 -8.44 -6.10 -4.15
CA ASN A 108 -8.84 -6.67 -5.42
C ASN A 108 -7.87 -6.39 -6.58
N ASP A 109 -6.76 -5.70 -6.34
CA ASP A 109 -5.78 -5.39 -7.40
C ASP A 109 -4.81 -6.53 -7.68
N PHE A 110 -4.72 -7.52 -6.79
CA PHE A 110 -3.64 -8.51 -6.84
C PHE A 110 -4.10 -9.86 -7.37
N THR A 111 -3.24 -10.44 -8.20
CA THR A 111 -3.43 -11.77 -8.80
C THR A 111 -2.22 -12.65 -8.45
N SER A 112 -2.45 -13.91 -8.12
CA SER A 112 -1.42 -14.94 -7.88
C SER A 112 -1.77 -16.22 -8.65
N LEU A 113 -1.03 -17.31 -8.41
CA LEU A 113 -1.35 -18.60 -9.03
C LEU A 113 -2.70 -19.15 -8.54
N SER A 114 -2.99 -19.07 -7.24
CA SER A 114 -4.26 -19.52 -6.66
C SER A 114 -5.33 -18.43 -6.64
N ASN A 115 -4.94 -17.15 -6.69
CA ASN A 115 -5.79 -16.01 -6.34
C ASN A 115 -6.37 -16.09 -4.93
N GLU A 116 -5.71 -16.81 -4.02
CA GLU A 116 -6.05 -16.86 -2.61
C GLU A 116 -5.01 -16.06 -1.81
N PHE A 117 -5.49 -15.09 -1.05
CA PHE A 117 -4.67 -14.20 -0.24
C PHE A 117 -5.16 -14.15 1.21
N ASP A 118 -4.22 -14.06 2.14
CA ASP A 118 -4.47 -13.61 3.51
C ASP A 118 -4.16 -12.11 3.59
N VAL A 119 -5.13 -11.30 4.00
CA VAL A 119 -5.00 -9.84 4.14
C VAL A 119 -5.27 -9.43 5.58
N GLU A 120 -4.37 -8.65 6.15
CA GLU A 120 -4.44 -8.24 7.55
C GLU A 120 -3.84 -6.86 7.81
N VAL A 121 -4.41 -6.15 8.78
CA VAL A 121 -3.75 -5.01 9.42
C VAL A 121 -2.82 -5.54 10.49
N ILE A 122 -1.51 -5.36 10.31
CA ILE A 122 -0.49 -5.89 11.23
C ILE A 122 -0.03 -4.87 12.27
N GLU A 123 -0.30 -3.57 12.05
CA GLU A 123 -0.01 -2.52 13.02
C GLU A 123 -0.89 -1.27 12.80
N GLU A 124 -1.37 -0.67 13.89
CA GLU A 124 -1.92 0.69 13.91
C GLU A 124 -0.95 1.61 14.68
N PHE A 125 -0.73 2.83 14.19
CA PHE A 125 0.24 3.76 14.77
C PHE A 125 -0.22 5.21 14.71
#